data_AF-A0A942J5C7-F1
#
_entry.id   AF-A0A942J5C7-F1
#
_cell.length_a   1.000
_cell.length_b   1.000
_cell.length_c   1.000
_cell.angle_alpha   90.00
_cell.angle_beta   90.00
_cell.angle_gamma   90.00
#
_symmetry.space_group_name_H-M   'P 1'
#
loop_
_entity.id
_entity.type
_entity.pdbx_description
1 polymer ?
#
loop_
_entity_poly.entity_id
_entity_poly.type
_entity_poly.pdbx_seq_one_letter_code
_entity_poly.pdbx_strand_id
1 'polypeptide(L)'
;VVGVPVGALSGYYGGKFDLVVQRLIDIVLAFPGILLAIVLVATLGTGLTNVMIAVGIASIPIYARLVRGSVLSLRDREFVDAARALGRRDLGTLFRHVLPNALAPVIVQSSLQMAVAILFAAGLGFLGLGARPPEPEWGLMLARGREYLATAPHVATFPGLAIMLVVLGFNLVGDALRDALDPRMK
;
A
#
# COMPACT_ATOMS: atom_id res chain seq x y z
N VAL A 1 7.05 -1.29 -4.08
CA VAL A 1 8.45 -1.29 -4.58
C VAL A 1 9.40 -0.51 -3.69
N VAL A 2 9.08 0.70 -3.19
CA VAL A 2 10.00 1.48 -2.32
C VAL A 2 9.98 1.02 -0.85
N GLY A 3 8.80 0.80 -0.26
CA GLY A 3 8.70 0.41 1.14
C GLY A 3 9.36 -0.93 1.46
N VAL A 4 9.32 -1.88 0.53
CA VAL A 4 9.90 -3.24 0.69
C VAL A 4 11.41 -3.21 0.96
N PRO A 5 12.28 -2.65 0.08
CA PRO A 5 13.71 -2.57 0.33
C PRO A 5 14.03 -1.70 1.55
N VAL A 6 13.29 -0.62 1.81
CA VAL A 6 13.48 0.22 3.01
C VAL A 6 13.25 -0.63 4.27
N GLY A 7 12.12 -1.33 4.36
CA GLY A 7 11.82 -2.21 5.48
C GLY A 7 12.81 -3.36 5.62
N ALA A 8 13.24 -3.94 4.50
CA ALA A 8 14.20 -5.04 4.49
C ALA A 8 15.57 -4.62 5.03
N LEU A 9 16.09 -3.47 4.58
CA LEU A 9 17.35 -2.92 5.06
C LEU A 9 17.24 -2.52 6.53
N SER A 10 16.14 -1.86 6.92
CA SER A 10 15.87 -1.43 8.31
C SER A 10 15.87 -2.64 9.26
N GLY A 11 15.12 -3.69 8.91
CA GLY A 11 15.04 -4.92 9.71
C GLY A 11 16.33 -5.72 9.71
N TYR A 12 17.07 -5.78 8.60
CA TYR A 12 18.28 -6.59 8.50
C TYR A 12 19.45 -5.97 9.28
N TYR A 13 19.72 -4.67 9.09
CA TYR A 13 20.87 -4.01 9.71
C TYR A 13 20.60 -3.54 11.16
N GLY A 14 19.36 -3.21 11.51
CA GLY A 14 19.02 -2.79 12.88
C GLY A 14 19.76 -1.52 13.35
N GLY A 15 19.86 -1.35 14.67
CA GLY A 15 20.67 -0.32 15.31
C GLY A 15 20.24 1.12 14.99
N LYS A 16 21.22 2.01 14.81
CA LYS A 16 20.97 3.44 14.53
C LYS A 16 20.30 3.68 13.19
N PHE A 17 20.62 2.87 12.18
CA PHE A 17 19.99 2.98 10.86
C PHE A 17 18.48 2.70 10.95
N ASP A 18 18.12 1.60 11.61
CA ASP A 18 16.74 1.25 11.86
C ASP A 18 16.01 2.35 12.65
N LEU A 19 16.64 2.88 13.71
CA LEU A 19 16.07 3.97 14.50
C LEU A 19 15.73 5.19 13.63
N VAL A 20 16.66 5.66 12.79
CA VAL A 20 16.44 6.83 11.92
C VAL A 20 15.34 6.56 10.89
N VAL A 21 15.38 5.40 10.23
CA VAL A 21 14.36 5.02 9.23
C VAL A 21 12.98 4.92 9.86
N GLN A 22 12.86 4.31 11.04
CA GLN A 22 11.59 4.23 11.75
C GLN A 22 11.09 5.60 12.21
N ARG A 23 11.97 6.52 12.64
CA ARG A 23 11.55 7.90 12.96
C ARG A 23 10.97 8.63 11.74
N LEU A 24 11.58 8.47 10.56
CA LEU A 24 11.05 9.05 9.33
C LEU A 24 9.67 8.45 8.97
N ILE A 25 9.53 7.13 9.09
CA ILE A 25 8.26 6.42 8.89
C ILE A 25 7.19 6.91 9.88
N ASP A 26 7.54 7.10 11.15
CA ASP A 26 6.64 7.58 12.20
C ASP A 26 6.17 9.01 11.93
N ILE A 27 7.06 9.88 11.44
CA ILE A 27 6.71 11.24 11.03
C ILE A 27 5.67 11.22 9.90
N VAL A 28 5.86 10.37 8.88
CA VAL A 28 4.88 10.26 7.77
C VAL A 28 3.54 9.73 8.28
N LEU A 29 3.55 8.73 9.16
CA LEU A 29 2.34 8.12 9.71
C LEU A 29 1.62 8.96 10.76
N ALA A 30 2.25 10.03 11.26
CA ALA A 30 1.58 11.02 12.11
C ALA A 30 0.50 11.79 11.35
N PHE A 31 0.60 11.86 10.01
CA PHE A 31 -0.43 12.45 9.16
C PHE A 31 -1.51 11.42 8.80
N PRO A 32 -2.80 11.77 8.89
CA PRO A 32 -3.86 10.96 8.31
C PRO A 32 -3.59 10.71 6.81
N GLY A 33 -3.66 9.45 6.38
CA GLY A 33 -3.22 9.06 5.03
C GLY A 33 -3.91 9.83 3.89
N ILE A 34 -5.20 10.15 4.06
CA ILE A 34 -5.95 10.95 3.08
C ILE A 34 -5.48 12.41 3.05
N LEU A 35 -5.15 13.00 4.21
CA LEU A 35 -4.63 14.38 4.27
C LEU A 35 -3.26 14.47 3.61
N LEU A 36 -2.40 13.48 3.86
CA LEU A 36 -1.10 13.39 3.18
C LEU A 36 -1.29 13.28 1.66
N ALA A 37 -2.22 12.45 1.20
CA ALA A 37 -2.52 12.33 -0.23
C ALA A 37 -3.04 13.64 -0.83
N ILE A 38 -3.94 14.36 -0.14
CA ILE A 38 -4.43 15.68 -0.58
C ILE A 38 -3.28 16.67 -0.73
N VAL A 39 -2.39 16.76 0.27
CA VAL A 39 -1.23 17.67 0.24
C VAL A 39 -0.30 17.31 -0.92
N LEU A 40 -0.01 16.03 -1.14
CA LEU A 40 0.83 15.58 -2.26
C LEU A 40 0.21 15.88 -3.62
N VAL A 41 -1.10 15.69 -3.79
CA VAL A 41 -1.77 16.02 -5.06
C VAL A 41 -1.85 17.53 -5.26
N ALA A 42 -2.06 18.31 -4.19
CA ALA A 42 -2.06 19.76 -4.27
C ALA A 42 -0.69 20.32 -4.70
N THR A 43 0.42 19.67 -4.33
CA THR A 43 1.78 20.08 -4.73
C THR A 43 2.19 19.55 -6.10
N LEU A 44 1.83 18.31 -6.44
CA LEU A 44 2.13 17.69 -7.74
C LEU A 44 1.21 18.18 -8.87
N GLY A 45 0.05 18.73 -8.52
CA GLY A 45 -1.03 19.08 -9.44
C GLY A 45 -2.09 17.98 -9.52
N THR A 46 -3.32 18.36 -9.89
CA THR A 46 -4.43 17.40 -10.03
C THR A 46 -4.23 16.49 -11.24
N GLY A 47 -4.72 15.25 -11.16
CA GLY A 47 -4.69 14.28 -12.26
C GLY A 47 -4.57 12.86 -11.73
N LEU A 48 -5.04 11.87 -12.51
CA LEU A 48 -5.07 10.48 -12.07
C LEU A 48 -3.67 9.94 -11.73
N THR A 49 -2.66 10.28 -12.55
CA THR A 49 -1.27 9.89 -12.30
C THR A 49 -0.75 10.44 -10.97
N ASN A 50 -1.02 11.71 -10.67
CA ASN A 50 -0.54 12.34 -9.44
C ASN A 50 -1.27 11.78 -8.21
N VAL A 51 -2.56 11.46 -8.34
CA VAL A 51 -3.32 10.72 -7.33
C VAL A 51 -2.68 9.35 -7.07
N MET A 52 -2.37 8.57 -8.11
CA MET A 52 -1.72 7.26 -7.96
C MET A 52 -0.34 7.38 -7.27
N ILE A 53 0.46 8.38 -7.65
CA ILE A 53 1.76 8.65 -7.03
C ILE A 53 1.58 9.02 -5.55
N ALA A 54 0.66 9.93 -5.24
CA ALA A 54 0.39 10.38 -3.87
C ALA A 54 -0.05 9.23 -2.96
N VAL A 55 -0.99 8.40 -3.42
CA VAL A 55 -1.47 7.20 -2.71
C VAL A 55 -0.33 6.18 -2.55
N GLY A 56 0.49 6.01 -3.58
CA GLY A 56 1.67 5.14 -3.54
C GLY A 56 2.69 5.57 -2.49
N ILE A 57 3.01 6.87 -2.43
CA ILE A 57 3.92 7.45 -1.43
C ILE A 57 3.34 7.28 -0.03
N ALA A 58 2.06 7.61 0.16
CA ALA A 58 1.37 7.45 1.45
C ALA A 58 1.35 6.00 1.95
N SER A 59 1.46 5.02 1.04
CA SER A 59 1.50 3.59 1.38
C SER A 59 2.90 3.07 1.74
N ILE A 60 3.98 3.80 1.43
CA ILE A 60 5.37 3.37 1.70
C ILE A 60 5.59 2.92 3.16
N PRO A 61 5.15 3.69 4.19
CA PRO A 61 5.36 3.33 5.59
C PRO A 61 4.76 1.97 5.98
N ILE A 62 3.58 1.64 5.42
CA ILE A 62 2.86 0.39 5.70
C ILE A 62 3.71 -0.80 5.24
N TYR A 63 4.18 -0.79 3.99
CA TYR A 63 5.04 -1.85 3.46
C TYR A 63 6.40 -1.91 4.17
N ALA A 64 6.97 -0.75 4.52
CA ALA A 64 8.26 -0.71 5.21
C ALA A 64 8.17 -1.33 6.61
N ARG A 65 7.14 -1.04 7.40
CA ARG A 65 6.92 -1.66 8.71
C ARG A 65 6.64 -3.15 8.60
N LEU A 66 5.80 -3.54 7.64
CA LEU A 66 5.45 -4.94 7.42
C LEU A 66 6.70 -5.78 7.11
N VAL A 67 7.47 -5.37 6.11
CA VAL A 67 8.69 -6.08 5.70
C VAL A 67 9.74 -6.05 6.81
N ARG A 68 9.89 -4.93 7.52
CA ARG A 68 10.78 -4.87 8.68
C ARG A 68 10.41 -5.93 9.72
N GLY A 69 9.13 -6.04 10.08
CA GLY A 69 8.65 -7.04 11.03
C GLY A 69 8.96 -8.47 10.58
N SER A 70 8.72 -8.78 9.31
CA SER A 70 9.05 -10.09 8.73
C SER A 70 10.55 -10.36 8.66
N VAL A 71 11.36 -9.36 8.34
CA VAL A 71 12.82 -9.53 8.29
C VAL A 71 13.39 -9.74 9.70
N LEU A 72 12.89 -9.03 10.71
CA LEU A 72 13.32 -9.24 12.10
C LEU A 72 13.04 -10.66 12.59
N SER A 73 11.92 -11.28 12.20
CA SER A 73 11.61 -12.67 12.58
C SER A 73 12.35 -13.74 11.78
N LEU A 74 12.94 -13.37 10.64
CA LEU A 74 13.66 -14.28 9.75
C LEU A 74 15.18 -14.17 9.87
N ARG A 75 15.72 -13.01 10.23
CA ARG A 75 17.17 -12.75 10.23
C ARG A 75 17.95 -13.67 11.17
N ASP A 76 17.32 -14.10 12.26
CA ASP A 76 17.97 -14.89 13.31
C ASP A 76 17.60 -16.39 13.20
N ARG A 77 17.24 -16.85 11.99
CA ARG A 77 16.95 -18.27 11.67
C ARG A 77 18.20 -19.00 11.17
N GLU A 78 18.26 -20.31 11.41
CA GLU A 78 19.40 -21.17 11.06
C GLU A 78 19.85 -21.09 9.59
N PHE A 79 18.93 -20.94 8.63
CA PHE A 79 19.29 -20.82 7.22
C PHE A 79 20.07 -19.53 6.90
N VAL A 80 19.89 -18.47 7.69
CA VAL A 80 20.64 -17.22 7.56
C VAL A 80 22.04 -17.40 8.10
N ASP A 81 22.19 -18.09 9.24
CA ASP A 81 23.49 -18.40 9.83
C ASP A 81 24.29 -19.35 8.93
N ALA A 82 23.64 -20.35 8.34
CA ALA A 82 24.26 -21.23 7.35
C ALA A 82 24.75 -20.44 6.12
N ALA A 83 23.94 -19.51 5.60
CA ALA A 83 24.35 -18.67 4.47
C ALA A 83 25.55 -17.76 4.81
N ARG A 84 25.61 -17.23 6.04
CA ARG A 84 26.74 -16.44 6.54
C ARG A 84 28.00 -17.30 6.74
N ALA A 85 27.86 -18.52 7.28
CA ALA A 85 28.95 -19.47 7.46
C ALA A 85 29.59 -19.88 6.12
N LEU A 86 28.80 -19.93 5.05
CA LEU A 86 29.27 -20.13 3.68
C LEU A 86 29.92 -18.88 3.04
N GLY A 87 30.18 -17.82 3.82
CA GLY A 87 30.88 -16.61 3.36
C GLY A 87 30.04 -15.66 2.50
N ARG A 88 28.71 -15.79 2.51
CA ARG A 88 27.85 -14.95 1.68
C ARG A 88 27.73 -13.53 2.29
N ARG A 89 27.94 -12.51 1.44
CA ARG A 89 27.78 -11.09 1.82
C ARG A 89 26.36 -10.81 2.32
N ASP A 90 26.24 -9.91 3.29
CA ASP A 90 24.97 -9.51 3.91
C ASP A 90 23.85 -9.17 2.94
N LEU A 91 24.13 -8.32 1.93
CA LEU A 91 23.14 -7.98 0.90
C LEU A 91 22.72 -9.22 0.09
N GLY A 92 23.67 -10.11 -0.19
CA GLY A 92 23.41 -11.37 -0.89
C GLY A 92 22.57 -12.35 -0.05
N THR A 93 22.71 -12.32 1.28
CA THR A 93 21.90 -13.11 2.21
C THR A 93 20.50 -12.51 2.33
N LEU A 94 20.41 -11.18 2.50
CA LEU A 94 19.14 -10.44 2.58
C LEU A 94 18.28 -10.65 1.34
N PHE A 95 18.78 -10.33 0.14
CA PHE A 95 17.95 -10.34 -1.07
C PHE A 95 17.67 -11.75 -1.62
N ARG A 96 18.53 -12.73 -1.34
CA ARG A 96 18.37 -14.10 -1.88
C ARG A 96 17.71 -15.08 -0.92
N HIS A 97 17.84 -14.88 0.40
CA HIS A 97 17.33 -15.82 1.39
C HIS A 97 16.27 -15.20 2.27
N VAL A 98 16.51 -14.02 2.83
CA VAL A 98 15.58 -13.42 3.80
C VAL A 98 14.37 -12.78 3.13
N LEU A 99 14.60 -11.91 2.14
CA LEU A 99 13.55 -11.13 1.49
C LEU A 99 12.50 -12.01 0.79
N PRO A 100 12.86 -13.06 0.02
CA PRO A 100 11.85 -13.92 -0.60
C PRO A 100 10.91 -14.58 0.42
N ASN A 101 11.43 -14.97 1.59
CA ASN A 101 10.63 -15.52 2.68
C ASN A 101 9.76 -14.46 3.39
N ALA A 102 10.11 -13.18 3.28
CA ALA A 102 9.32 -12.05 3.78
C ALA A 102 8.27 -11.53 2.77
N LEU A 103 8.19 -12.06 1.55
CA LEU A 103 7.25 -11.57 0.53
C LEU A 103 5.81 -12.07 0.71
N ALA A 104 5.59 -13.22 1.35
CA ALA A 104 4.24 -13.76 1.57
C ALA A 104 3.27 -12.73 2.19
N PRO A 105 3.59 -12.07 3.33
CA PRO A 105 2.71 -11.05 3.88
C PRO A 105 2.60 -9.80 2.99
N VAL A 106 3.63 -9.48 2.19
CA VAL A 106 3.60 -8.34 1.25
C VAL A 106 2.57 -8.57 0.14
N ILE A 107 2.46 -9.80 -0.37
CA ILE A 107 1.48 -10.16 -1.41
C ILE A 107 0.06 -9.98 -0.86
N VAL A 108 -0.23 -10.55 0.32
CA VAL A 108 -1.52 -10.41 0.99
C VAL A 108 -1.84 -8.93 1.25
N GLN A 109 -0.89 -8.18 1.82
CA GLN A 109 -1.07 -6.76 2.10
C GLN A 109 -1.32 -5.94 0.82
N SER A 110 -0.70 -6.33 -0.30
CA SER A 110 -0.87 -5.63 -1.57
C SER A 110 -2.29 -5.77 -2.11
N SER A 111 -2.88 -6.96 -1.98
CA SER A 111 -4.26 -7.21 -2.37
C SER A 111 -5.24 -6.38 -1.56
N LEU A 112 -5.06 -6.34 -0.24
CA LEU A 112 -5.87 -5.49 0.66
C LEU A 112 -5.65 -4.01 0.39
N GLN A 113 -4.41 -3.58 0.12
CA GLN A 113 -4.14 -2.17 -0.19
C GLN A 113 -4.73 -1.70 -1.51
N MET A 114 -5.02 -2.60 -2.45
CA MET A 114 -5.69 -2.22 -3.69
C MET A 114 -7.07 -1.62 -3.40
N ALA A 115 -7.83 -2.24 -2.49
CA ALA A 115 -9.14 -1.73 -2.08
C ALA A 115 -9.04 -0.32 -1.46
N VAL A 116 -8.07 -0.10 -0.58
CA VAL A 116 -7.81 1.22 0.04
C VAL A 116 -7.39 2.25 -1.00
N ALA A 117 -6.53 1.87 -1.95
CA ALA A 117 -6.06 2.76 -3.00
C ALA A 117 -7.20 3.22 -3.93
N ILE A 118 -8.12 2.31 -4.28
CA ILE A 118 -9.31 2.63 -5.07
C ILE A 118 -10.21 3.62 -4.31
N LEU A 119 -10.43 3.39 -3.01
CA LEU A 119 -11.23 4.29 -2.20
C LEU A 119 -10.59 5.69 -2.10
N PHE A 120 -9.26 5.75 -1.96
CA PHE A 120 -8.53 7.03 -1.96
C PHE A 120 -8.61 7.72 -3.31
N ALA A 121 -8.44 6.99 -4.42
CA ALA A 121 -8.54 7.54 -5.75
C ALA A 121 -9.94 8.12 -6.03
N ALA A 122 -11.00 7.36 -5.69
CA ALA A 122 -12.38 7.81 -5.81
C ALA A 122 -12.70 9.00 -4.88
N GLY A 123 -12.20 8.98 -3.65
CA GLY A 123 -12.37 10.09 -2.70
C GLY A 123 -11.69 11.38 -3.17
N LEU A 124 -10.46 11.27 -3.67
CA LEU A 124 -9.72 12.41 -4.24
C LEU A 124 -10.36 12.91 -5.54
N GLY A 125 -10.84 11.99 -6.39
CA GLY A 125 -11.63 12.29 -7.58
C GLY A 125 -12.92 13.04 -7.24
N PHE A 126 -13.62 12.61 -6.18
CA PHE A 126 -14.81 13.27 -5.67
C PHE A 126 -14.52 14.70 -5.19
N LEU A 127 -13.33 14.93 -4.60
CA LEU A 127 -12.84 16.25 -4.21
C LEU A 127 -12.32 17.11 -5.38
N GLY A 128 -12.38 16.61 -6.62
CA GLY A 128 -11.91 17.32 -7.81
C GLY A 128 -10.39 17.28 -8.00
N LEU A 129 -9.68 16.45 -7.25
CA LEU A 129 -8.22 16.28 -7.33
C LEU A 129 -7.79 15.15 -8.29
N GLY A 130 -8.76 14.35 -8.76
CA GLY A 130 -8.55 13.21 -9.64
C GLY A 130 -8.46 13.54 -11.12
N ALA A 131 -8.99 12.64 -11.95
CA ALA A 131 -8.99 12.78 -13.40
C ALA A 131 -9.75 14.04 -13.85
N ARG A 132 -9.37 14.57 -15.01
CA ARG A 132 -10.05 15.71 -15.63
C ARG A 132 -10.81 15.24 -16.88
N PRO A 133 -11.96 15.85 -17.21
CA PRO A 133 -12.62 15.60 -18.49
C PRO A 133 -11.63 15.74 -19.65
N PRO A 134 -11.64 14.82 -20.64
CA PRO A 134 -12.70 13.85 -20.96
C PRO A 134 -12.55 12.47 -20.28
N GLU A 135 -11.57 12.26 -19.40
CA GLU A 135 -11.32 10.95 -18.80
C GLU A 135 -12.46 10.52 -17.85
N PRO A 136 -13.02 9.30 -18.00
CA PRO A 136 -14.05 8.80 -17.11
C PRO A 136 -13.42 8.37 -15.77
N GLU A 137 -13.96 8.86 -14.66
CA GLU A 137 -13.48 8.54 -13.31
C GLU A 137 -14.67 8.49 -12.33
N TRP A 138 -14.79 7.38 -11.58
CA TRP A 138 -15.98 7.09 -10.78
C TRP A 138 -16.19 8.07 -9.62
N GLY A 139 -15.11 8.54 -8.98
CA GLY A 139 -15.18 9.56 -7.93
C GLY A 139 -15.77 10.88 -8.42
N LEU A 140 -15.30 11.36 -9.57
CA LEU A 140 -15.81 12.55 -10.23
C LEU A 140 -17.25 12.37 -10.72
N MET A 141 -17.58 11.19 -11.25
CA MET A 141 -18.96 10.86 -11.63
C MET A 141 -19.89 10.91 -10.42
N LEU A 142 -19.46 10.38 -9.27
CA LEU A 142 -20.21 10.42 -8.02
C LEU A 142 -20.35 11.85 -7.48
N ALA A 143 -19.29 12.68 -7.59
CA ALA A 143 -19.33 14.09 -7.24
C ALA A 143 -20.31 14.90 -8.08
N ARG A 144 -20.40 14.63 -9.39
CA ARG A 144 -21.39 15.30 -10.26
C ARG A 144 -22.80 14.75 -10.04
N GLY A 145 -22.92 13.44 -9.88
CA GLY A 145 -24.20 12.76 -9.64
C GLY A 145 -24.90 13.22 -8.37
N ARG A 146 -24.15 13.75 -7.38
CA ARG A 146 -24.72 14.30 -6.13
C ARG A 146 -25.80 15.38 -6.39
N GLU A 147 -25.63 16.17 -7.45
CA GLU A 147 -26.56 17.27 -7.79
C GLU A 147 -27.87 16.74 -8.40
N TYR A 148 -27.85 15.49 -8.88
CA TYR A 148 -28.97 14.84 -9.55
C TYR A 148 -29.67 13.80 -8.65
N LEU A 149 -29.35 13.73 -7.35
CA LEU A 149 -29.93 12.71 -6.47
C LEU A 149 -31.46 12.76 -6.40
N ALA A 150 -32.06 13.95 -6.49
CA ALA A 150 -33.51 14.12 -6.44
C ALA A 150 -34.21 13.81 -7.78
N THR A 151 -33.50 13.94 -8.91
CA THR A 151 -34.08 13.89 -10.27
C THR A 151 -33.65 12.66 -11.07
N ALA A 152 -32.41 12.24 -10.92
CA ALA A 152 -31.79 11.11 -11.60
C ALA A 152 -30.77 10.41 -10.66
N PRO A 153 -31.22 9.76 -9.57
CA PRO A 153 -30.34 9.17 -8.56
C PRO A 153 -29.38 8.11 -9.12
N HIS A 154 -29.78 7.42 -10.18
CA HIS A 154 -28.95 6.41 -10.85
C HIS A 154 -27.58 6.94 -11.31
N VAL A 155 -27.46 8.24 -11.60
CA VAL A 155 -26.20 8.89 -12.02
C VAL A 155 -25.14 8.81 -10.91
N ALA A 156 -25.53 8.88 -9.64
CA ALA A 156 -24.63 8.71 -8.49
C ALA A 156 -24.54 7.25 -8.03
N THR A 157 -25.66 6.51 -8.09
CA THR A 157 -25.74 5.14 -7.55
C THR A 157 -24.86 4.16 -8.32
N PHE A 158 -24.83 4.19 -9.66
CA PHE A 158 -24.04 3.24 -10.43
C PHE A 158 -22.53 3.36 -10.21
N PRO A 159 -21.91 4.57 -10.25
CA PRO A 159 -20.51 4.73 -9.87
C PRO A 159 -20.22 4.27 -8.44
N GLY A 160 -21.12 4.55 -7.49
CA GLY A 160 -20.98 4.12 -6.10
C GLY A 160 -21.00 2.60 -5.95
N LEU A 161 -21.93 1.92 -6.62
CA LEU A 161 -22.00 0.46 -6.66
C LEU A 161 -20.78 -0.15 -7.36
N ALA A 162 -20.28 0.45 -8.44
CA ALA A 162 -19.07 -0.03 -9.11
C ALA A 162 -17.85 0.02 -8.16
N ILE A 163 -17.65 1.14 -7.46
CA ILE A 163 -16.60 1.28 -6.44
C ILE A 163 -16.79 0.22 -5.34
N MET A 164 -18.01 0.09 -4.80
CA MET A 164 -18.34 -0.87 -3.75
C MET A 164 -18.00 -2.31 -4.16
N LEU A 165 -18.46 -2.75 -5.34
CA LEU A 165 -18.25 -4.11 -5.81
C LEU A 165 -16.77 -4.42 -6.06
N VAL A 166 -16.02 -3.48 -6.65
CA VAL A 166 -14.58 -3.67 -6.91
C VAL A 166 -13.80 -3.71 -5.59
N VAL A 167 -14.09 -2.80 -4.66
CA VAL A 167 -13.46 -2.77 -3.33
C VAL A 167 -13.76 -4.05 -2.56
N LEU A 168 -15.02 -4.52 -2.58
CA LEU A 168 -15.40 -5.78 -1.96
C LEU A 168 -14.66 -6.96 -2.59
N GLY A 169 -14.60 -7.02 -3.92
CA GLY A 169 -13.89 -8.07 -4.65
C GLY A 169 -12.41 -8.16 -4.28
N PHE A 170 -11.70 -7.03 -4.21
CA PHE A 170 -10.29 -7.02 -3.79
C PHE A 170 -10.09 -7.39 -2.32
N ASN A 171 -11.00 -7.01 -1.42
CA ASN A 171 -10.95 -7.47 -0.04
C ASN A 171 -11.12 -8.99 0.06
N LEU A 172 -12.13 -9.56 -0.60
CA LEU A 172 -12.36 -11.01 -0.60
C LEU A 172 -11.18 -11.79 -1.19
N VAL A 173 -10.57 -11.29 -2.27
CA VAL A 173 -9.35 -11.88 -2.85
C VAL A 173 -8.18 -11.78 -1.87
N GLY A 174 -8.03 -10.66 -1.17
CA GLY A 174 -7.01 -10.48 -0.14
C GLY A 174 -7.16 -11.45 1.02
N ASP A 175 -8.38 -11.65 1.51
CA ASP A 175 -8.71 -12.61 2.57
C ASP A 175 -8.44 -14.05 2.10
N ALA A 176 -8.90 -14.42 0.90
CA ALA A 176 -8.63 -15.75 0.34
C ALA A 176 -7.13 -16.03 0.17
N LEU A 177 -6.35 -15.03 -0.29
CA LEU A 177 -4.89 -15.14 -0.38
C LEU A 177 -4.23 -15.27 0.99
N ARG A 178 -4.74 -14.55 1.99
CA ARG A 178 -4.27 -14.65 3.37
C ARG A 178 -4.47 -16.07 3.90
N ASP A 179 -5.68 -16.61 3.72
CA ASP A 179 -6.05 -17.94 4.19
C ASP A 179 -5.22 -19.02 3.49
N ALA A 180 -4.98 -18.89 2.18
CA ALA A 180 -4.17 -19.83 1.42
C ALA A 180 -2.67 -19.81 1.80
N LEU A 181 -2.18 -18.68 2.31
CA LEU A 181 -0.77 -18.48 2.67
C LEU A 181 -0.50 -18.59 4.18
N ASP A 182 -1.52 -18.76 5.03
CA ASP A 182 -1.34 -18.93 6.47
C ASP A 182 -0.74 -20.32 6.80
N PRO A 183 0.50 -20.38 7.33
CA PRO A 183 1.16 -21.64 7.66
C PRO A 183 0.52 -22.40 8.83
N ARG A 184 -0.31 -21.72 9.65
CA ARG A 184 -0.92 -22.32 10.86
C ARG A 184 -2.07 -23.27 10.57
N MET A 185 -2.53 -23.33 9.32
CA MET A 185 -3.56 -24.26 8.84
C MET A 185 -2.97 -25.62 8.41
N LYS A 186 -1.68 -25.86 8.65
CA LYS A 186 -0.98 -27.14 8.43
C LYS A 186 -0.28 -27.62 9.70
#